data_AF-A0A3B8SX55-F1
#
_entry.id   AF-A0A3B8SX55-F1
#
_cell.length_a   1.000
_cell.length_b   1.000
_cell.length_c   1.000
_cell.angle_alpha   90.00
_cell.angle_beta   90.00
_cell.angle_gamma   90.00
#
_symmetry.space_group_name_H-M   'P 1'
#
loop_
_entity.id
_entity.type
_entity.pdbx_description
1 polymer ?
#
loop_
_entity_poly.entity_id
_entity_poly.type
_entity_poly.pdbx_seq_one_letter_code
_entity_poly.pdbx_strand_id
1 'polypeptide(L)'
;VERHTEFVAITQVVPEGLQFTEVADSQWIDRSPQDVLVLARVSSSVGGKMPADVEAVSTLRGGEVVAGSNFTEDNAGFTSWTVAFKKDPGDEAAGRLLQMILEIETYRTLAVMGMDRIRAVHPILQRVANHLPKEITETLDHDAMMKTLASLSAQESELHAVWEKLAWRIGANQAYHELVFQRLDQLKAHGLDGYVGIRHFLKRRLTPAVSTAETVLRRRSELAEQIDERAQLLRTQLQLNLQSQTRDLLANLDKSAERQIRLQSAVEGLSTVAIAYYAVGLISPTLEPFVEPAFKDWVKAGLAPVVIGVVWWTLSRIRNRVSHNT
;
A
#
# COMPACT_ATOMS: atom_id res chain seq x y z
N VAL A 1 0.79 -38.62 -13.53
CA VAL A 1 0.08 -37.33 -13.45
C VAL A 1 0.38 -36.72 -12.10
N GLU A 2 1.04 -35.58 -12.09
CA GLU A 2 1.35 -34.82 -10.88
C GLU A 2 0.46 -33.57 -10.86
N ARG A 3 -0.17 -33.29 -9.72
CA ARG A 3 -1.04 -32.12 -9.55
C ARG A 3 -0.34 -31.12 -8.67
N HIS A 4 -0.09 -29.94 -9.23
CA HIS A 4 0.48 -28.80 -8.53
C HIS A 4 -0.60 -27.73 -8.36
N THR A 5 -0.31 -26.70 -7.57
CA THR A 5 -1.24 -25.60 -7.33
C THR A 5 -1.57 -24.83 -8.62
N GLU A 6 -0.60 -24.67 -9.53
CA GLU A 6 -0.77 -23.88 -10.77
C GLU A 6 -0.94 -24.70 -12.04
N PHE A 7 -0.56 -25.99 -12.04
CA PHE A 7 -0.53 -26.79 -13.25
C PHE A 7 -0.67 -28.28 -12.95
N VAL A 8 -0.94 -29.06 -14.00
CA VAL A 8 -0.93 -30.52 -13.97
C VAL A 8 0.16 -30.99 -14.93
N ALA A 9 1.06 -31.84 -14.44
CA ALA A 9 2.08 -32.47 -15.27
C ALA A 9 1.67 -33.91 -15.62
N ILE A 10 1.76 -34.25 -16.90
CA ILE A 10 1.46 -35.59 -17.41
C ILE A 10 2.71 -36.09 -18.11
N THR A 11 3.38 -37.06 -17.49
CA THR A 11 4.53 -37.75 -18.06
C THR A 11 4.04 -39.07 -18.67
N GLN A 12 4.44 -39.33 -19.92
CA GLN A 12 4.16 -40.58 -20.60
C GLN A 12 5.47 -41.17 -21.13
N VAL A 13 5.71 -42.45 -20.84
CA VAL A 13 6.85 -43.20 -21.37
C VAL A 13 6.46 -43.73 -22.74
N VAL A 14 7.27 -43.42 -23.75
CA VAL A 14 7.08 -43.90 -25.12
C VAL A 14 8.10 -45.03 -25.37
N PRO A 15 7.64 -46.26 -25.67
CA PRO A 15 8.54 -47.35 -26.03
C PRO A 15 9.39 -47.01 -27.26
N GLU A 16 10.58 -47.61 -27.33
CA GLU A 16 11.47 -47.45 -28.47
C GLU A 16 10.78 -47.90 -29.77
N GLY A 17 10.94 -47.12 -30.84
CA GLY A 17 10.35 -47.38 -32.15
C GLY A 17 8.93 -46.82 -32.36
N LEU A 18 8.29 -46.28 -31.32
CA LEU A 18 7.00 -45.59 -31.43
C LEU A 18 7.17 -44.07 -31.33
N GLN A 19 6.35 -43.33 -32.05
CA GLN A 19 6.22 -41.89 -31.89
C GLN A 19 5.27 -41.54 -30.74
N PHE A 20 5.47 -40.36 -30.15
CA PHE A 20 4.58 -39.83 -29.13
C PHE A 20 3.11 -39.85 -29.58
N THR A 21 2.83 -39.45 -30.82
CA THR A 21 1.47 -39.43 -31.39
C THR A 21 0.82 -40.81 -31.51
N GLU A 22 1.61 -41.89 -31.50
CA GLU A 22 1.10 -43.26 -31.56
C GLU A 22 0.71 -43.80 -30.18
N VAL A 23 1.25 -43.18 -29.11
CA VAL A 23 1.09 -43.65 -27.72
C VAL A 23 0.25 -42.67 -26.90
N ALA A 24 0.29 -41.38 -27.24
CA ALA A 24 -0.51 -40.34 -26.63
C ALA A 24 -1.95 -40.45 -27.10
N ASP A 25 -2.87 -40.65 -26.17
CA ASP A 25 -4.29 -40.47 -26.44
C ASP A 25 -4.55 -38.98 -26.65
N SER A 26 -4.59 -38.55 -27.92
CA SER A 26 -4.88 -37.16 -28.30
C SER A 26 -6.17 -36.63 -27.67
N GLN A 27 -7.11 -37.50 -27.29
CA GLN A 27 -8.37 -37.10 -26.69
C GLN A 27 -8.21 -36.34 -25.38
N TRP A 28 -7.18 -36.59 -24.55
CA TRP A 28 -7.01 -35.82 -23.31
C TRP A 28 -6.30 -34.48 -23.55
N ILE A 29 -5.41 -34.40 -24.54
CA ILE A 29 -4.74 -33.16 -24.94
C ILE A 29 -5.79 -32.21 -25.53
N ASP A 30 -6.62 -32.73 -26.45
CA ASP A 30 -7.71 -31.98 -27.10
C ASP A 30 -8.83 -31.59 -26.11
N ARG A 31 -8.97 -32.33 -25.01
CA ARG A 31 -9.89 -32.02 -23.91
C ARG A 31 -9.23 -31.24 -22.77
N SER A 32 -7.96 -30.86 -22.89
CA SER A 32 -7.31 -30.06 -21.87
C SER A 32 -8.06 -28.73 -21.72
N PRO A 33 -8.56 -28.40 -20.53
CA PRO A 33 -9.37 -27.20 -20.33
C PRO A 33 -8.56 -25.90 -20.40
N GLN A 34 -7.23 -25.98 -20.52
CA GLN A 34 -6.31 -24.86 -20.48
C GLN A 34 -5.14 -25.04 -21.46
N ASP A 35 -4.47 -23.92 -21.75
CA ASP A 35 -3.30 -23.83 -22.62
C ASP A 35 -2.19 -24.79 -22.18
N VAL A 36 -1.59 -25.50 -23.14
CA VAL A 36 -0.40 -26.33 -22.90
C VAL A 36 0.79 -25.40 -22.72
N LEU A 37 1.34 -25.36 -21.50
CA LEU A 37 2.44 -24.45 -21.17
C LEU A 37 3.81 -24.98 -21.59
N VAL A 38 4.01 -26.29 -21.53
CA VAL A 38 5.31 -26.95 -21.75
C VAL A 38 5.12 -28.27 -22.47
N LEU A 39 5.84 -28.45 -23.57
CA LEU A 39 6.03 -29.75 -24.23
C LEU A 39 7.52 -30.08 -24.18
N ALA A 40 7.84 -31.22 -23.58
CA ALA A 40 9.21 -31.65 -23.35
C ALA A 40 9.39 -33.11 -23.74
N ARG A 41 10.46 -33.40 -24.47
CA ARG A 41 10.86 -34.77 -24.80
C ARG A 41 12.23 -35.05 -24.19
N VAL A 42 12.32 -36.14 -23.45
CA VAL A 42 13.58 -36.61 -22.88
C VAL A 42 13.92 -37.96 -23.49
N SER A 43 15.05 -38.03 -24.19
CA SER A 43 15.60 -39.27 -24.73
C SER A 43 16.76 -39.72 -23.86
N SER A 44 16.68 -40.93 -23.32
CA SER A 44 17.72 -41.49 -22.45
C SER A 44 18.33 -42.76 -23.01
N SER A 45 19.65 -42.95 -22.84
CA SER A 45 20.35 -44.17 -23.24
C SER A 45 21.54 -44.48 -22.32
N VAL A 46 22.01 -45.73 -22.32
CA VAL A 46 23.25 -46.12 -21.65
C VAL A 46 24.41 -46.09 -22.66
N GLY A 47 25.48 -45.37 -22.34
CA GLY A 47 26.64 -45.21 -23.22
C GLY A 47 26.41 -44.30 -24.44
N GLY A 48 25.28 -43.59 -24.49
CA GLY A 48 24.95 -42.66 -25.58
C GLY A 48 25.91 -41.47 -25.67
N LYS A 49 26.00 -40.88 -26.87
CA LYS A 49 26.73 -39.63 -27.10
C LYS A 49 25.76 -38.45 -27.12
N MET A 50 26.23 -37.28 -26.73
CA MET A 50 25.47 -36.04 -26.93
C MET A 50 25.39 -35.73 -28.42
N PRO A 51 24.24 -35.23 -28.91
CA PRO A 51 24.12 -34.67 -30.26
C PRO A 51 25.11 -33.52 -30.45
N ALA A 52 25.49 -33.25 -31.71
CA ALA A 52 26.47 -32.21 -32.01
C ALA A 52 25.93 -30.78 -31.84
N ASP A 53 24.61 -30.62 -31.85
CA ASP A 53 23.86 -29.37 -31.88
C ASP A 53 23.28 -28.93 -30.52
N VAL A 54 23.81 -29.49 -29.43
CA VAL A 54 23.41 -29.13 -28.06
C VAL A 54 23.96 -27.75 -27.64
N GLU A 55 23.10 -26.85 -27.18
CA GLU A 55 23.53 -25.52 -26.70
C GLU A 55 24.19 -25.58 -25.32
N ALA A 56 23.68 -26.45 -24.44
CA ALA A 56 24.23 -26.59 -23.10
C ALA A 56 24.27 -28.05 -22.66
N VAL A 57 25.39 -28.42 -22.03
CA VAL A 57 25.68 -29.79 -21.59
C VAL A 57 26.27 -29.76 -20.18
N SER A 58 25.81 -30.67 -19.34
CA SER A 58 26.34 -30.85 -18.01
C SER A 58 26.48 -32.32 -17.65
N THR A 59 27.51 -32.59 -16.85
CA THR A 59 27.61 -33.81 -16.09
C THR A 59 26.73 -33.70 -14.85
N LEU A 60 26.02 -34.77 -14.52
CA LEU A 60 25.18 -34.90 -13.35
C LEU A 60 25.69 -36.07 -12.49
N ARG A 61 25.26 -36.11 -11.23
CA ARG A 61 25.57 -37.18 -10.27
C ARG A 61 27.07 -37.50 -10.19
N GLY A 62 27.90 -36.47 -10.19
CA GLY A 62 29.36 -36.63 -10.10
C GLY A 62 30.01 -37.21 -11.36
N GLY A 63 29.37 -37.06 -12.53
CA GLY A 63 29.92 -37.53 -13.80
C GLY A 63 29.30 -38.83 -14.30
N GLU A 64 28.40 -39.47 -13.57
CA GLU A 64 27.76 -40.73 -13.98
C GLU A 64 26.71 -40.55 -15.08
N VAL A 65 26.24 -39.32 -15.27
CA VAL A 65 25.24 -38.97 -16.28
C VAL A 65 25.70 -37.73 -17.01
N VAL A 66 25.50 -37.68 -18.32
CA VAL A 66 25.66 -36.49 -19.14
C VAL A 66 24.29 -36.11 -19.67
N ALA A 67 23.87 -34.86 -19.48
CA ALA A 67 22.61 -34.35 -20.00
C ALA A 67 22.87 -33.10 -20.82
N GLY A 68 22.11 -32.92 -21.90
CA GLY A 68 22.19 -31.75 -22.75
C GLY A 68 20.85 -31.39 -23.37
N SER A 69 20.68 -30.10 -23.69
CA SER A 69 19.52 -29.57 -24.39
C SER A 69 19.90 -28.33 -25.20
N ASN A 70 19.14 -28.08 -26.26
CA ASN A 70 19.18 -26.84 -27.04
C ASN A 70 18.25 -25.75 -26.47
N PHE A 71 17.39 -26.08 -25.49
CA PHE A 71 16.38 -25.19 -24.91
C PHE A 71 15.54 -24.42 -25.94
N THR A 72 15.36 -25.04 -27.11
CA THR A 72 14.65 -24.48 -28.25
C THR A 72 13.60 -25.50 -28.67
N GLU A 73 12.40 -25.00 -28.92
CA GLU A 73 11.27 -25.82 -29.35
C GLU A 73 11.48 -26.26 -30.79
N ASP A 74 11.14 -27.52 -31.07
CA ASP A 74 11.04 -28.02 -32.44
C ASP A 74 9.76 -27.52 -33.13
N ASN A 75 9.56 -27.91 -34.40
CA ASN A 75 8.35 -27.53 -35.16
C ASN A 75 7.04 -28.04 -34.55
N ALA A 76 7.11 -29.00 -33.61
CA ALA A 76 5.97 -29.52 -32.87
C ALA A 76 5.86 -28.92 -31.46
N GLY A 77 6.69 -27.92 -31.11
CA GLY A 77 6.69 -27.24 -29.83
C GLY A 77 7.46 -27.96 -28.71
N PHE A 78 8.11 -29.10 -29.00
CA PHE A 78 8.84 -29.86 -27.98
C PHE A 78 10.24 -29.30 -27.77
N THR A 79 10.56 -29.00 -26.51
CA THR A 79 11.97 -28.86 -26.10
C THR A 79 12.57 -30.25 -25.90
N SER A 80 13.72 -30.50 -26.53
CA SER A 80 14.37 -31.81 -26.48
C SER A 80 15.53 -31.84 -25.48
N TRP A 81 15.59 -32.94 -24.74
CA TRP A 81 16.66 -33.27 -23.79
C TRP A 81 17.26 -34.61 -24.16
N THR A 82 18.59 -34.69 -24.17
CA THR A 82 19.33 -35.95 -24.31
C THR A 82 20.03 -36.27 -23.01
N VAL A 83 19.87 -37.50 -22.53
CA VAL A 83 20.47 -37.99 -21.29
C VAL A 83 21.23 -39.28 -21.56
N ALA A 84 22.52 -39.30 -21.29
CA ALA A 84 23.38 -40.46 -21.44
C ALA A 84 23.87 -40.92 -20.06
N PHE A 85 23.48 -42.12 -19.66
CA PHE A 85 23.99 -42.77 -18.46
C PHE A 85 25.28 -43.53 -18.78
N LYS A 86 26.32 -43.41 -17.94
CA LYS A 86 27.56 -44.19 -18.13
C LYS A 86 27.35 -45.70 -17.94
N LYS A 87 26.46 -46.06 -17.02
CA LYS A 87 26.07 -47.43 -16.67
C LYS A 87 24.57 -47.47 -16.47
N ASP A 88 23.98 -48.66 -16.55
CA ASP A 88 22.56 -48.84 -16.24
C ASP A 88 22.27 -48.44 -14.79
N PRO A 89 21.46 -47.39 -14.54
CA PRO A 89 21.10 -46.96 -13.19
C PRO A 89 19.95 -47.78 -12.58
N GLY A 90 19.25 -48.60 -13.37
CA GLY A 90 17.97 -49.21 -13.03
C GLY A 90 16.79 -48.24 -13.17
N ASP A 91 15.60 -48.81 -13.44
CA ASP A 91 14.39 -48.08 -13.82
C ASP A 91 14.00 -46.98 -12.83
N GLU A 92 14.05 -47.26 -11.53
CA GLU A 92 13.61 -46.33 -10.49
C GLU A 92 14.56 -45.12 -10.38
N ALA A 93 15.87 -45.34 -10.48
CA ALA A 93 16.86 -44.28 -10.41
C ALA A 93 16.89 -43.45 -11.70
N ALA A 94 16.75 -44.08 -12.86
CA ALA A 94 16.55 -43.40 -14.13
C ALA A 94 15.30 -42.52 -14.06
N GLY A 95 14.14 -43.10 -13.71
CA GLY A 95 12.86 -42.40 -13.67
C GLY A 95 12.89 -41.14 -12.80
N ARG A 96 13.45 -41.23 -11.58
CA ARG A 96 13.62 -40.05 -10.71
C ARG A 96 14.50 -38.96 -11.34
N LEU A 97 15.60 -39.35 -11.99
CA LEU A 97 16.51 -38.39 -12.61
C LEU A 97 15.86 -37.69 -13.81
N LEU A 98 15.19 -38.46 -14.67
CA LEU A 98 14.49 -37.93 -15.84
C LEU A 98 13.30 -37.04 -15.40
N GLN A 99 12.59 -37.41 -14.33
CA GLN A 99 11.54 -36.57 -13.76
C GLN A 99 12.11 -35.22 -13.27
N MET A 100 13.26 -35.20 -12.58
CA MET A 100 13.89 -33.95 -12.18
C MET A 100 14.32 -33.07 -13.37
N ILE A 101 14.68 -33.67 -14.50
CA ILE A 101 14.97 -32.93 -15.73
C ILE A 101 13.68 -32.31 -16.31
N LEU A 102 12.58 -33.07 -16.34
CA LEU A 102 11.26 -32.56 -16.76
C LEU A 102 10.75 -31.46 -15.82
N GLU A 103 11.02 -31.55 -14.52
CA GLU A 103 10.72 -30.50 -13.54
C GLU A 103 11.53 -29.23 -13.83
N ILE A 104 12.82 -29.33 -14.17
CA ILE A 104 13.64 -28.18 -14.59
C ILE A 104 13.01 -27.49 -15.80
N GLU A 105 12.58 -28.28 -16.79
CA GLU A 105 11.93 -27.80 -18.01
C GLU A 105 10.60 -27.10 -17.71
N THR A 106 9.82 -27.66 -16.80
CA THR A 106 8.54 -27.06 -16.38
C THR A 106 8.77 -25.76 -15.60
N TYR A 107 9.64 -25.80 -14.59
CA TYR A 107 9.90 -24.65 -13.73
C TYR A 107 10.62 -23.51 -14.45
N ARG A 108 11.49 -23.78 -15.43
CA ARG A 108 12.15 -22.69 -16.20
C ARG A 108 11.13 -21.86 -16.99
N THR A 109 10.11 -22.50 -17.53
CA THR A 109 9.06 -21.83 -18.31
C THR A 109 8.16 -21.03 -17.38
N LEU A 110 7.75 -21.64 -16.25
CA LEU A 110 6.94 -20.96 -15.24
C LEU A 110 7.67 -19.79 -14.57
N ALA A 111 8.99 -19.87 -14.38
CA ALA A 111 9.81 -18.82 -13.78
C ALA A 111 9.80 -17.51 -14.58
N VAL A 112 9.51 -17.56 -15.88
CA VAL A 112 9.46 -16.37 -16.76
C VAL A 112 8.05 -16.13 -17.31
N MET A 113 7.04 -16.83 -16.78
CA MET A 113 5.67 -16.68 -17.25
C MET A 113 5.12 -15.30 -16.85
N GLY A 114 4.39 -14.68 -17.79
CA GLY A 114 3.73 -13.39 -17.55
C GLY A 114 4.68 -12.18 -17.48
N MET A 115 5.95 -12.33 -17.88
CA MET A 115 6.93 -11.23 -17.84
C MET A 115 6.53 -10.00 -18.65
N ASP A 116 5.77 -10.15 -19.74
CA ASP A 116 5.27 -8.99 -20.51
C ASP A 116 4.29 -8.13 -19.70
N ARG A 117 3.41 -8.77 -18.92
CA ARG A 117 2.49 -8.08 -18.01
C ARG A 117 3.25 -7.36 -16.90
N ILE A 118 4.28 -7.99 -16.35
CA ILE A 118 5.15 -7.39 -15.32
C ILE A 118 5.90 -6.18 -15.89
N ARG A 119 6.47 -6.28 -17.10
CA ARG A 119 7.17 -5.17 -17.78
C ARG A 119 6.23 -4.01 -18.11
N ALA A 120 4.97 -4.31 -18.47
CA ALA A 120 3.95 -3.29 -18.75
C ALA A 120 3.59 -2.41 -17.53
N VAL A 121 3.98 -2.80 -16.31
CA VAL A 121 3.80 -1.98 -15.10
C VAL A 121 4.84 -0.87 -14.98
N HIS A 122 6.00 -1.01 -15.62
CA HIS A 122 7.09 -0.05 -15.48
C HIS A 122 6.68 1.40 -15.84
N PRO A 123 5.95 1.66 -16.94
CA PRO A 123 5.45 3.01 -17.24
C PRO A 123 4.46 3.55 -16.21
N ILE A 124 3.69 2.69 -15.54
CA ILE A 124 2.75 3.08 -14.48
C ILE A 124 3.54 3.56 -13.27
N LEU A 125 4.54 2.78 -12.81
CA LEU A 125 5.40 3.17 -11.70
C LEU A 125 6.16 4.47 -11.99
N GLN A 126 6.65 4.65 -13.21
CA GLN A 126 7.33 5.88 -13.61
C GLN A 126 6.38 7.08 -13.59
N ARG A 127 5.14 6.91 -14.07
CA ARG A 127 4.12 7.95 -14.03
C ARG A 127 3.81 8.35 -12.59
N VAL A 128 3.57 7.40 -11.70
CA VAL A 128 3.29 7.69 -10.29
C VAL A 128 4.48 8.39 -9.65
N ALA A 129 5.71 7.90 -9.87
CA ALA A 129 6.92 8.56 -9.40
C ALA A 129 7.05 10.02 -9.87
N ASN A 130 6.64 10.33 -11.10
CA ASN A 130 6.71 11.68 -11.65
C ASN A 130 5.63 12.63 -11.11
N HIS A 131 4.48 12.11 -10.68
CA HIS A 131 3.37 12.91 -10.13
C HIS A 131 3.38 13.00 -8.60
N LEU A 132 4.37 12.37 -7.97
CA LEU A 132 4.61 12.43 -6.54
C LEU A 132 5.12 13.86 -6.20
N PRO A 133 4.45 14.61 -5.32
CA PRO A 133 4.79 16.00 -5.04
C PRO A 133 6.22 16.09 -4.50
N LYS A 134 7.09 16.86 -5.17
CA LYS A 134 8.53 16.91 -4.87
C LYS A 134 8.84 17.59 -3.53
N GLU A 135 8.04 18.59 -3.16
CA GLU A 135 8.14 19.31 -1.90
C GLU A 135 6.73 19.51 -1.36
N ILE A 136 6.52 19.14 -0.09
CA ILE A 136 5.35 19.55 0.68
C ILE A 136 5.75 20.85 1.37
N THR A 137 5.63 21.96 0.65
CA THR A 137 5.98 23.28 1.19
C THR A 137 4.95 23.70 2.23
N GLU A 138 5.39 24.33 3.33
CA GLU A 138 4.51 24.86 4.39
C GLU A 138 3.50 25.92 3.91
N THR A 139 3.62 26.38 2.66
CA THR A 139 2.85 27.46 2.05
C THR A 139 1.63 27.00 1.24
N LEU A 140 1.31 25.70 1.21
CA LEU A 140 0.10 25.24 0.53
C LEU A 140 -1.15 25.69 1.28
N ASP A 141 -2.08 26.34 0.57
CA ASP A 141 -3.41 26.64 1.09
C ASP A 141 -4.23 25.35 1.28
N HIS A 142 -5.25 25.40 2.15
CA HIS A 142 -6.10 24.27 2.55
C HIS A 142 -6.65 23.50 1.34
N ASP A 143 -7.19 24.21 0.35
CA ASP A 143 -7.74 23.60 -0.87
C ASP A 143 -6.67 22.90 -1.71
N ALA A 144 -5.45 23.44 -1.76
CA ALA A 144 -4.33 22.83 -2.47
C ALA A 144 -3.83 21.56 -1.76
N MET A 145 -3.78 21.58 -0.43
CA MET A 145 -3.46 20.38 0.37
C MET A 145 -4.50 19.27 0.15
N MET A 146 -5.79 19.60 0.18
CA MET A 146 -6.87 18.63 -0.07
C MET A 146 -6.82 18.03 -1.47
N LYS A 147 -6.57 18.83 -2.51
CA LYS A 147 -6.36 18.35 -3.88
C LYS A 147 -5.15 17.42 -3.99
N THR A 148 -4.06 17.75 -3.31
CA THR A 148 -2.84 16.93 -3.29
C THR A 148 -3.09 15.59 -2.60
N LEU A 149 -3.79 15.57 -1.47
CA LEU A 149 -4.20 14.33 -0.80
C LEU A 149 -5.09 13.45 -1.68
N ALA A 150 -6.05 14.04 -2.40
CA ALA A 150 -6.88 13.29 -3.35
C ALA A 150 -6.04 12.66 -4.48
N SER A 151 -5.04 13.40 -5.00
CA SER A 151 -4.10 12.88 -6.00
C SER A 151 -3.25 11.73 -5.46
N LEU A 152 -2.72 11.86 -4.23
CA LEU A 152 -1.94 10.80 -3.57
C LEU A 152 -2.78 9.53 -3.36
N SER A 153 -4.03 9.68 -2.92
CA SER A 153 -4.95 8.55 -2.76
C SER A 153 -5.29 7.87 -4.08
N ALA A 154 -5.46 8.64 -5.17
CA ALA A 154 -5.67 8.06 -6.50
C ALA A 154 -4.44 7.27 -6.99
N GLN A 155 -3.23 7.78 -6.75
CA GLN A 155 -1.98 7.08 -7.09
C GLN A 155 -1.80 5.79 -6.27
N GLU A 156 -2.12 5.82 -4.98
CA GLU A 156 -2.12 4.63 -4.12
C GLU A 156 -3.08 3.56 -4.64
N SER A 157 -4.29 3.97 -5.02
CA SER A 157 -5.30 3.08 -5.59
C SER A 157 -4.84 2.45 -6.91
N GLU A 158 -4.21 3.23 -7.80
CA GLU A 158 -3.62 2.73 -9.04
C GLU A 158 -2.53 1.68 -8.78
N LEU A 159 -1.63 1.93 -7.81
CA LEU A 159 -0.62 0.95 -7.38
C LEU A 159 -1.26 -0.34 -6.86
N HIS A 160 -2.30 -0.22 -6.04
CA HIS A 160 -2.99 -1.36 -5.44
C HIS A 160 -3.67 -2.25 -6.49
N ALA A 161 -4.39 -1.65 -7.45
CA ALA A 161 -5.12 -2.39 -8.49
C ALA A 161 -4.18 -3.20 -9.41
N VAL A 162 -3.00 -2.66 -9.71
CA VAL A 162 -1.96 -3.37 -10.47
C VAL A 162 -1.35 -4.50 -9.63
N TRP A 163 -1.10 -4.23 -8.36
CA TRP A 163 -0.45 -5.17 -7.45
C TRP A 163 -1.29 -6.41 -7.16
N GLU A 164 -2.59 -6.24 -6.90
CA GLU A 164 -3.52 -7.34 -6.63
C GLU A 164 -3.47 -8.44 -7.71
N LYS A 165 -3.20 -8.04 -8.96
CA LYS A 165 -3.14 -8.95 -10.11
C LYS A 165 -1.79 -9.63 -10.32
N LEU A 166 -0.70 -9.06 -9.79
CA LEU A 166 0.67 -9.45 -10.16
C LEU A 166 1.52 -9.95 -8.99
N ALA A 167 1.15 -9.61 -7.75
CA ALA A 167 1.91 -9.97 -6.55
C ALA A 167 2.21 -11.48 -6.49
N TRP A 168 1.16 -12.28 -6.65
CA TRP A 168 1.27 -13.73 -6.61
C TRP A 168 2.12 -14.28 -7.76
N ARG A 169 1.96 -13.76 -8.98
CA ARG A 169 2.76 -14.19 -10.15
C ARG A 169 4.23 -13.82 -9.99
N ILE A 170 4.57 -12.65 -9.46
CA ILE A 170 5.96 -12.25 -9.20
C ILE A 170 6.60 -13.19 -8.16
N GLY A 171 5.87 -13.50 -7.08
CA GLY A 171 6.33 -14.47 -6.07
C GLY A 171 6.51 -15.87 -6.66
N ALA A 172 5.58 -16.33 -7.50
CA ALA A 172 5.68 -17.61 -8.20
C ALA A 172 6.89 -17.66 -9.14
N ASN A 173 7.15 -16.61 -9.90
CA ASN A 173 8.30 -16.54 -10.81
C ASN A 173 9.63 -16.71 -10.04
N GLN A 174 9.75 -16.08 -8.87
CA GLN A 174 10.90 -16.25 -7.99
C GLN A 174 10.99 -17.67 -7.42
N ALA A 175 9.90 -18.23 -6.91
CA ALA A 175 9.88 -19.59 -6.37
C ALA A 175 10.25 -20.65 -7.43
N TYR A 176 9.72 -20.54 -8.65
CA TYR A 176 10.06 -21.44 -9.74
C TYR A 176 11.51 -21.29 -10.20
N HIS A 177 12.04 -20.06 -10.20
CA HIS A 177 13.47 -19.84 -10.45
C HIS A 177 14.34 -20.55 -9.43
N GLU A 178 14.03 -20.43 -8.14
CA GLU A 178 14.74 -21.13 -7.07
C GLU A 178 14.65 -22.66 -7.23
N LEU A 179 13.47 -23.19 -7.56
CA LEU A 179 13.26 -24.62 -7.79
C LEU A 179 14.11 -25.17 -8.96
N VAL A 180 14.29 -24.41 -10.05
CA VAL A 180 15.19 -24.80 -11.14
C VAL A 180 16.61 -25.03 -10.61
N PHE A 181 17.16 -24.08 -9.85
CA PHE A 181 18.53 -24.20 -9.35
C PHE A 181 18.65 -25.25 -8.23
N GLN A 182 17.62 -25.41 -7.41
CA GLN A 182 17.55 -26.49 -6.43
C GLN A 182 17.59 -27.87 -7.10
N ARG A 183 16.88 -28.07 -8.23
CA ARG A 183 16.96 -29.32 -8.99
C ARG A 183 18.34 -29.54 -9.60
N LEU A 184 18.97 -28.50 -10.13
CA LEU A 184 20.35 -28.58 -10.61
C LEU A 184 21.35 -28.92 -9.50
N ASP A 185 21.15 -28.39 -8.28
CA ASP A 185 21.95 -28.73 -7.09
C ASP A 185 21.76 -30.20 -6.69
N GLN A 186 20.50 -30.67 -6.62
CA GLN A 186 20.17 -32.06 -6.30
C GLN A 186 20.75 -33.05 -7.31
N LEU A 187 20.77 -32.66 -8.59
CA LEU A 187 21.41 -33.43 -9.66
C LEU A 187 22.93 -33.33 -9.64
N LYS A 188 23.53 -32.46 -8.81
CA LYS A 188 24.97 -32.15 -8.82
C LYS A 188 25.45 -31.78 -10.23
N ALA A 189 24.73 -30.85 -10.86
CA ALA A 189 25.00 -30.45 -12.23
C ALA A 189 26.26 -29.58 -12.35
N HIS A 190 27.24 -30.05 -13.12
CA HIS A 190 28.48 -29.36 -13.46
C HIS A 190 28.65 -29.27 -14.97
N GLY A 191 29.17 -28.14 -15.48
CA GLY A 191 29.44 -27.99 -16.92
C GLY A 191 30.36 -29.10 -17.43
N LEU A 192 30.09 -29.58 -18.64
CA LEU A 192 31.01 -30.48 -19.35
C LEU A 192 32.02 -29.63 -20.11
N ASP A 193 33.30 -29.95 -20.00
CA ASP A 193 34.37 -29.24 -20.72
C ASP A 193 34.10 -29.19 -22.23
N GLY A 194 34.32 -28.02 -22.82
CA GLY A 194 34.00 -27.76 -24.24
C GLY A 194 32.56 -27.35 -24.52
N TYR A 195 31.67 -27.35 -23.52
CA TYR A 195 30.27 -26.92 -23.66
C TYR A 195 29.89 -25.86 -22.63
N VAL A 196 28.83 -25.10 -22.91
CA VAL A 196 28.21 -24.24 -21.89
C VAL A 196 27.47 -25.14 -20.89
N GLY A 197 27.73 -24.97 -19.60
CA GLY A 197 27.00 -25.71 -18.56
C GLY A 197 25.54 -25.30 -18.46
N ILE A 198 24.62 -26.25 -18.28
CA ILE A 198 23.18 -26.03 -18.16
C ILE A 198 22.85 -24.98 -17.08
N ARG A 199 23.50 -25.08 -15.91
CA ARG A 199 23.34 -24.07 -14.84
C ARG A 199 23.70 -22.67 -15.31
N HIS A 200 24.84 -22.51 -15.98
CA HIS A 200 25.31 -21.21 -16.46
C HIS A 200 24.35 -20.64 -17.51
N PHE A 201 23.93 -21.50 -18.45
CA PHE A 201 22.99 -21.17 -19.50
C PHE A 201 21.65 -20.67 -18.93
N LEU A 202 21.03 -21.45 -18.04
CA LEU A 202 19.75 -21.09 -17.42
C LEU A 202 19.87 -19.85 -16.53
N LYS A 203 20.97 -19.69 -15.78
CA LYS A 203 21.21 -18.46 -15.00
C LYS A 203 21.23 -17.23 -15.89
N ARG A 204 21.91 -17.30 -17.05
CA ARG A 204 21.98 -16.18 -17.99
C ARG A 204 20.63 -15.83 -18.63
N ARG A 205 19.76 -16.82 -18.86
CA ARG A 205 18.45 -16.61 -19.53
C ARG A 205 17.31 -16.31 -18.58
N LEU A 206 17.29 -16.89 -17.38
CA LEU A 206 16.18 -16.75 -16.42
C LEU A 206 16.38 -15.59 -15.43
N THR A 207 17.58 -15.46 -14.87
CA THR A 207 17.83 -14.50 -13.78
C THR A 207 17.52 -13.05 -14.13
N PRO A 208 17.83 -12.52 -15.35
CA PRO A 208 17.48 -11.14 -15.68
C PRO A 208 15.97 -10.85 -15.67
N ALA A 209 15.15 -11.81 -16.10
CA ALA A 209 13.70 -11.67 -16.09
C ALA A 209 13.16 -11.64 -14.65
N VAL A 210 13.60 -12.57 -13.81
CA VAL A 210 13.19 -12.63 -12.39
C VAL A 210 13.66 -11.40 -11.62
N SER A 211 14.90 -10.95 -11.84
CA SER A 211 15.42 -9.71 -11.23
C SER A 211 14.64 -8.46 -11.68
N THR A 212 14.10 -8.45 -12.90
CA THR A 212 13.19 -7.39 -13.35
C THR A 212 11.89 -7.41 -12.54
N ALA A 213 11.32 -8.59 -12.31
CA ALA A 213 10.10 -8.74 -11.51
C ALA A 213 10.31 -8.29 -10.05
N GLU A 214 11.43 -8.67 -9.44
CA GLU A 214 11.83 -8.20 -8.11
C GLU A 214 12.02 -6.69 -8.07
N THR A 215 12.65 -6.10 -9.09
CA THR A 215 12.84 -4.65 -9.19
C THR A 215 11.50 -3.90 -9.28
N VAL A 216 10.55 -4.42 -10.05
CA VAL A 216 9.19 -3.86 -10.14
C VAL A 216 8.50 -3.91 -8.78
N LEU A 217 8.57 -5.04 -8.07
CA LEU A 217 8.01 -5.19 -6.73
C LEU A 217 8.64 -4.20 -5.74
N ARG A 218 9.97 -4.16 -5.66
CA ARG A 218 10.69 -3.23 -4.78
C ARG A 218 10.32 -1.78 -5.07
N ARG A 219 10.32 -1.38 -6.35
CA ARG A 219 10.00 -0.01 -6.75
C ARG A 219 8.56 0.38 -6.40
N ARG A 220 7.61 -0.55 -6.54
CA ARG A 220 6.22 -0.35 -6.11
C ARG A 220 6.11 -0.17 -4.60
N SER A 221 6.85 -0.94 -3.81
CA SER A 221 6.85 -0.80 -2.34
C SER A 221 7.44 0.55 -1.92
N GLU A 222 8.57 0.96 -2.49
CA GLU A 222 9.19 2.28 -2.24
C GLU A 222 8.23 3.43 -2.56
N LEU A 223 7.49 3.35 -3.68
CA LEU A 223 6.54 4.40 -4.07
C LEU A 223 5.33 4.44 -3.13
N ALA A 224 4.84 3.29 -2.68
CA ALA A 224 3.72 3.23 -1.73
C ALA A 224 4.10 3.84 -0.38
N GLU A 225 5.31 3.54 0.12
CA GLU A 225 5.85 4.14 1.35
C GLU A 225 5.98 5.66 1.21
N GLN A 226 6.52 6.16 0.09
CA GLN A 226 6.62 7.59 -0.17
C GLN A 226 5.26 8.29 -0.27
N ILE A 227 4.25 7.62 -0.84
CA ILE A 227 2.88 8.16 -0.90
C ILE A 227 2.30 8.28 0.50
N ASP A 228 2.43 7.24 1.32
CA ASP A 228 1.91 7.21 2.69
C ASP A 228 2.57 8.27 3.57
N GLU A 229 3.91 8.37 3.54
CA GLU A 229 4.67 9.38 4.27
C GLU A 229 4.20 10.80 3.91
N ARG A 230 4.09 11.09 2.61
CA ARG A 230 3.65 12.41 2.13
C ARG A 230 2.20 12.71 2.48
N ALA A 231 1.32 11.72 2.40
CA ALA A 231 -0.08 11.86 2.81
C ALA A 231 -0.19 12.10 4.31
N GLN A 232 0.62 11.43 5.13
CA GLN A 232 0.66 11.63 6.58
C GLN A 232 1.14 13.03 6.96
N LEU A 233 2.20 13.53 6.31
CA LEU A 233 2.68 14.90 6.50
C LEU A 233 1.61 15.94 6.15
N LEU A 234 0.95 15.81 4.98
CA LEU A 234 -0.13 16.70 4.57
C LEU A 234 -1.34 16.67 5.52
N ARG A 235 -1.75 15.48 5.98
CA ARG A 235 -2.81 15.34 6.98
C ARG A 235 -2.46 16.06 8.29
N THR A 236 -1.21 15.94 8.72
CA THR A 236 -0.71 16.61 9.93
C THR A 236 -0.72 18.13 9.76
N GLN A 237 -0.25 18.65 8.63
CA GLN A 237 -0.28 20.09 8.35
C GLN A 237 -1.71 20.64 8.26
N LEU A 238 -2.64 19.91 7.64
CA LEU A 238 -4.06 20.28 7.62
C LEU A 238 -4.66 20.36 9.03
N GLN A 239 -4.34 19.38 9.89
CA GLN A 239 -4.78 19.39 11.29
C GLN A 239 -4.23 20.60 12.05
N LEU A 240 -2.95 20.95 11.86
CA LEU A 240 -2.34 22.13 12.47
C LEU A 240 -2.97 23.43 11.97
N ASN A 241 -3.25 23.53 10.66
CA ASN A 241 -3.94 24.70 10.07
C ASN A 241 -5.34 24.88 10.66
N LEU A 242 -6.12 23.81 10.79
CA LEU A 242 -7.44 23.84 11.43
C LEU A 242 -7.37 24.22 12.92
N GLN A 243 -6.37 23.70 13.64
CA GLN A 243 -6.14 24.07 15.03
C GLN A 243 -5.78 25.56 15.17
N SER A 244 -4.91 26.10 14.31
CA SER A 244 -4.58 27.52 14.31
C SER A 244 -5.80 28.39 14.02
N GLN A 245 -6.61 28.04 13.00
CA GLN A 245 -7.84 28.76 12.68
C GLN A 245 -8.83 28.75 13.84
N THR A 246 -8.99 27.61 14.51
CA THR A 246 -9.86 27.49 15.69
C THR A 246 -9.36 28.36 16.84
N ARG A 247 -8.04 28.32 17.12
CA ARG A 247 -7.43 29.17 18.16
C ARG A 247 -7.64 30.65 17.86
N ASP A 248 -7.44 31.07 16.63
CA ASP A 248 -7.55 32.47 16.23
C ASP A 248 -9.01 32.95 16.28
N LEU A 249 -9.98 32.07 15.95
CA LEU A 249 -11.41 32.33 16.13
C LEU A 249 -11.77 32.51 17.61
N LEU A 250 -11.32 31.61 18.49
CA LEU A 250 -11.56 31.72 19.94
C LEU A 250 -10.96 33.01 20.51
N ALA A 251 -9.74 33.36 20.13
CA ALA A 251 -9.10 34.61 20.57
C ALA A 251 -9.88 35.87 20.11
N ASN A 252 -10.56 35.82 18.97
CA ASN A 252 -11.41 36.91 18.50
C ASN A 252 -12.76 36.97 19.23
N LEU A 253 -13.32 35.81 19.62
CA LEU A 253 -14.50 35.74 20.47
C LEU A 253 -14.23 36.32 21.86
N ASP A 254 -13.12 35.96 22.48
CA ASP A 254 -12.73 36.48 23.81
C ASP A 254 -12.64 38.02 23.80
N LYS A 255 -11.96 38.59 22.81
CA LYS A 255 -11.86 40.06 22.63
C LYS A 255 -13.23 40.71 22.45
N SER A 256 -14.15 40.05 21.76
CA SER A 256 -15.49 40.57 21.51
C SER A 256 -16.38 40.45 22.75
N ALA A 257 -16.25 39.35 23.50
CA ALA A 257 -16.93 39.13 24.77
C ALA A 257 -16.49 40.15 25.82
N GLU A 258 -15.19 40.46 25.94
CA GLU A 258 -14.69 41.52 26.81
C GLU A 258 -15.33 42.88 26.49
N ARG A 259 -15.48 43.21 25.20
CA ARG A 259 -16.15 44.45 24.76
C ARG A 259 -17.63 44.44 25.14
N GLN A 260 -18.31 43.31 24.98
CA GLN A 260 -19.72 43.16 25.38
C GLN A 260 -19.90 43.32 26.89
N ILE A 261 -19.02 42.74 27.71
CA ILE A 261 -19.05 42.88 29.18
C ILE A 261 -18.90 44.35 29.59
N ARG A 262 -17.98 45.09 28.96
CA ARG A 262 -17.80 46.53 29.27
C ARG A 262 -19.02 47.36 28.89
N LEU A 263 -19.61 47.11 27.73
CA LEU A 263 -20.84 47.80 27.29
C LEU A 263 -22.02 47.48 28.21
N GLN A 264 -22.19 46.21 28.59
CA GLN A 264 -23.22 45.80 29.53
C GLN A 264 -23.03 46.48 30.89
N SER A 265 -21.81 46.48 31.42
CA SER A 265 -21.48 47.17 32.68
C SER A 265 -21.76 48.68 32.62
N ALA A 266 -21.53 49.32 31.46
CA ALA A 266 -21.88 50.73 31.26
C ALA A 266 -23.39 50.98 31.24
N VAL A 267 -24.17 50.11 30.59
CA VAL A 267 -25.65 50.17 30.57
C VAL A 267 -26.23 49.91 31.96
N GLU A 268 -25.65 48.97 32.71
CA GLU A 268 -26.01 48.68 34.10
C GLU A 268 -25.70 49.86 35.05
N GLY A 269 -24.58 50.56 34.83
CA GLY A 269 -24.25 51.79 35.55
C GLY A 269 -25.29 52.89 35.30
N LEU A 270 -25.70 53.06 34.04
CA LEU A 270 -26.72 54.04 33.66
C LEU A 270 -28.12 53.68 34.22
N SER A 271 -28.50 52.39 34.21
CA SER A 271 -29.78 51.94 34.76
C SER A 271 -29.87 52.16 36.27
N THR A 272 -28.76 52.02 37.00
CA THR A 272 -28.68 52.33 38.43
C THR A 272 -29.05 53.80 38.71
N VAL A 273 -28.54 54.73 37.89
CA VAL A 273 -28.87 56.16 38.02
C VAL A 273 -30.34 56.41 37.71
N ALA A 274 -30.87 55.80 36.65
CA ALA A 274 -32.28 55.93 36.28
C ALA A 274 -33.22 55.40 37.38
N ILE A 275 -32.94 54.20 37.92
CA ILE A 275 -33.72 53.60 39.01
C ILE A 275 -33.69 54.47 40.26
N ALA A 276 -32.52 54.99 40.64
CA ALA A 276 -32.40 55.88 41.79
C ALA A 276 -33.24 57.15 41.63
N TYR A 277 -33.22 57.76 40.43
CA TYR A 277 -34.04 58.93 40.12
C TYR A 277 -35.55 58.62 40.24
N TYR A 278 -36.00 57.53 39.62
CA TYR A 278 -37.42 57.13 39.71
C TYR A 278 -37.84 56.77 41.14
N ALA A 279 -36.98 56.10 41.91
CA ALA A 279 -37.26 55.74 43.31
C ALA A 279 -37.44 56.97 44.19
N VAL A 280 -36.58 57.99 44.06
CA VAL A 280 -36.73 59.26 44.79
C VAL A 280 -38.04 59.96 44.41
N GLY A 281 -38.37 60.00 43.12
CA GLY A 281 -39.61 60.59 42.61
C GLY A 281 -40.88 59.87 43.08
N LEU A 282 -40.82 58.56 43.29
CA LEU A 282 -41.96 57.77 43.76
C LEU A 282 -42.13 57.82 45.29
N ILE A 283 -41.03 57.80 46.04
CA ILE A 283 -41.06 57.77 47.51
C ILE A 283 -41.40 59.16 48.09
N SER A 284 -40.86 60.23 47.52
CA SER A 284 -41.03 61.58 48.09
C SER A 284 -42.51 62.00 48.27
N PRO A 285 -43.41 61.85 47.27
CA PRO A 285 -44.81 62.23 47.41
C PRO A 285 -45.60 61.38 48.41
N THR A 286 -45.14 60.15 48.70
CA THR A 286 -45.81 59.26 49.68
C THR A 286 -45.50 59.63 51.13
N LEU A 287 -44.36 60.27 51.38
CA LEU A 287 -43.96 60.76 52.71
C LEU A 287 -44.49 62.17 53.00
N GLU A 288 -44.72 62.98 51.96
CA GLU A 288 -45.24 64.36 52.08
C GLU A 288 -46.50 64.54 52.95
N PRO A 289 -47.48 63.62 53.00
CA PRO A 289 -48.67 63.75 53.84
C PRO A 289 -48.40 63.56 55.34
N PHE A 290 -47.27 62.94 55.70
CA PHE A 290 -46.92 62.58 57.09
C PHE A 290 -45.89 63.53 57.71
N VAL A 291 -45.49 64.59 56.99
CA VAL A 291 -44.44 65.53 57.40
C VAL A 291 -45.01 66.94 57.52
N GLU A 292 -44.75 67.60 58.65
CA GLU A 292 -45.17 68.98 58.89
C GLU A 292 -44.60 69.94 57.83
N PRO A 293 -45.35 70.95 57.37
CA PRO A 293 -44.94 71.84 56.28
C PRO A 293 -43.57 72.50 56.45
N ALA A 294 -43.16 72.80 57.70
CA ALA A 294 -41.89 73.45 58.02
C ALA A 294 -40.65 72.58 57.80
N PHE A 295 -40.80 71.25 57.75
CA PHE A 295 -39.69 70.30 57.62
C PHE A 295 -39.64 69.60 56.26
N LYS A 296 -40.59 69.85 55.37
CA LYS A 296 -40.69 69.16 54.06
C LYS A 296 -39.42 69.29 53.21
N ASP A 297 -38.81 70.47 53.18
CA ASP A 297 -37.60 70.71 52.38
C ASP A 297 -36.37 70.00 52.98
N TRP A 298 -36.25 69.97 54.31
CA TRP A 298 -35.18 69.25 55.02
C TRP A 298 -35.33 67.74 54.91
N VAL A 299 -36.56 67.21 54.98
CA VAL A 299 -36.82 65.78 54.81
C VAL A 299 -36.51 65.35 53.38
N LYS A 300 -36.88 66.14 52.36
CA LYS A 300 -36.52 65.85 50.96
C LYS A 300 -35.00 65.88 50.73
N ALA A 301 -34.31 66.87 51.30
CA ALA A 301 -32.86 66.98 51.21
C ALA A 301 -32.13 65.80 51.88
N GLY A 302 -32.68 65.27 52.98
CA GLY A 302 -32.14 64.08 53.65
C GLY A 302 -32.53 62.76 52.99
N LEU A 303 -33.73 62.67 52.41
CA LEU A 303 -34.27 61.46 51.80
C LEU A 303 -33.53 61.10 50.50
N ALA A 304 -33.21 62.08 49.66
CA ALA A 304 -32.52 61.85 48.39
C ALA A 304 -31.20 61.06 48.54
N PRO A 305 -30.21 61.47 49.38
CA PRO A 305 -28.98 60.71 49.54
C PRO A 305 -29.20 59.34 50.21
N VAL A 306 -30.19 59.21 51.08
CA VAL A 306 -30.54 57.92 51.71
C VAL A 306 -31.07 56.94 50.67
N VAL A 307 -32.03 57.36 49.83
CA VAL A 307 -32.60 56.51 48.77
C VAL A 307 -31.54 56.14 47.74
N ILE A 308 -30.70 57.09 47.32
CA ILE A 308 -29.57 56.82 46.41
C ILE A 308 -28.60 55.81 47.03
N GLY A 309 -28.23 55.99 48.31
CA GLY A 309 -27.35 55.07 49.03
C GLY A 309 -27.93 53.66 49.16
N VAL A 310 -29.22 53.54 49.46
CA VAL A 310 -29.92 52.24 49.57
C VAL A 310 -30.04 51.55 48.22
N VAL A 311 -30.42 52.26 47.16
CA VAL A 311 -30.51 51.70 45.80
C VAL A 311 -29.13 51.23 45.32
N TRP A 312 -28.10 52.04 45.53
CA TRP A 312 -26.73 51.67 45.19
C TRP A 312 -26.25 50.45 46.01
N TRP A 313 -26.51 50.42 47.32
CA TRP A 313 -26.10 49.32 48.19
C TRP A 313 -26.83 48.01 47.84
N THR A 314 -28.14 48.06 47.61
CA THR A 314 -28.95 46.88 47.24
C THR A 314 -28.53 46.30 45.89
N LEU A 315 -28.37 47.14 44.86
CA LEU A 315 -27.90 46.70 43.54
C LEU A 315 -26.45 46.19 43.59
N SER A 316 -25.56 46.87 44.32
CA SER A 316 -24.17 46.45 44.49
C SER A 316 -24.06 45.12 45.25
N ARG A 317 -24.95 44.86 46.21
CA ARG A 317 -25.02 43.58 46.95
C ARG A 317 -25.54 42.43 46.08
N ILE A 318 -26.52 42.69 45.22
CA ILE A 318 -27.03 41.70 44.24
C ILE A 318 -25.90 41.34 43.25
N ARG A 319 -25.20 42.35 42.72
CA ARG A 319 -24.04 42.19 41.82
C ARG A 319 -22.98 41.28 42.43
N ASN A 320 -22.57 41.54 43.67
CA ASN A 320 -21.50 40.77 44.33
C ASN A 320 -21.91 39.33 44.67
N ARG A 321 -23.21 39.00 44.71
CA ARG A 321 -23.67 37.61 44.89
C ARG A 321 -23.72 36.84 43.57
N VAL A 322 -24.03 37.50 42.46
CA VAL A 322 -24.13 36.85 41.15
C VAL A 322 -22.73 36.58 40.57
N SER A 323 -21.75 37.46 40.78
CA SER A 323 -20.38 37.26 40.28
C SER A 323 -19.58 36.17 41.01
N HIS A 324 -20.15 35.51 42.04
CA HIS A 324 -19.47 34.47 42.81
C HIS A 324 -19.92 33.06 42.43
N ASN A 325 -20.87 32.92 41.50
CA ASN A 325 -21.43 31.65 41.03
C ASN A 325 -21.25 31.40 39.51
N THR A 326 -20.32 32.13 38.87
CA THR A 326 -19.91 31.93 37.47
C THR A 326 -18.40 31.83 37.40
#